data_AF-A0A932H0R6-F1
#
_entry.id   AF-A0A932H0R6-F1
#
_cell.length_a   1.000
_cell.length_b   1.000
_cell.length_c   1.000
_cell.angle_alpha   90.00
_cell.angle_beta   90.00
_cell.angle_gamma   90.00
#
_symmetry.space_group_name_H-M   'P 1'
#
loop_
_entity.id
_entity.type
_entity.pdbx_description
1 polymer ?
#
loop_
_entity_poly.entity_id
_entity_poly.type
_entity_poly.pdbx_seq_one_letter_code
_entity_poly.pdbx_strand_id
1 'polypeptide(L)'
;MLFHYDDHNPKREVNHAKLRDIFRATAEVTELSFRERDAVASFRANGEPLKALLTKYRMSSVVFDMTVFTKRHLLMMLNWLDDFGCWDRLNIVYTEPQDYDATAYLPLSFGIAGFEQIPGFAGTPDSSRPLHLLIFLGYEGERALATYEQLQPIKTTLVVPHPPFREEWAGRTEEFNKDLITRVGSRSVVVADSVDPEKVCASIRGAFGSDDGRSEYAKILCPLGTKPQALGAYLYVRRAADPPALIYSGPLRHNERFYSHGIGPSWLLQRQA
;
A
#
# COMPACT_ATOMS: atom_id res chain seq x y z
N MET A 1 3.78 12.72 16.28
CA MET A 1 2.90 11.55 16.45
C MET A 1 3.69 10.31 16.11
N LEU A 2 3.57 9.26 16.92
CA LEU A 2 4.30 8.02 16.73
C LEU A 2 3.30 6.84 16.72
N PHE A 3 3.36 6.01 15.67
CA PHE A 3 2.50 4.84 15.53
C PHE A 3 3.20 3.60 16.08
N HIS A 4 2.48 2.80 16.85
CA HIS A 4 2.94 1.52 17.39
C HIS A 4 1.97 0.42 16.98
N TYR A 5 2.47 -0.68 16.43
CA TYR A 5 1.65 -1.85 16.14
C TYR A 5 1.66 -2.82 17.33
N ASP A 6 0.49 -3.36 17.67
CA ASP A 6 0.28 -4.22 18.84
C ASP A 6 0.88 -5.62 18.74
N ASP A 7 1.15 -6.14 17.54
CA ASP A 7 1.76 -7.47 17.38
C ASP A 7 3.18 -7.46 17.97
N HIS A 8 3.60 -8.53 18.63
CA HIS A 8 4.88 -8.51 19.32
C HIS A 8 6.04 -8.75 18.35
N ASN A 9 6.90 -7.74 18.17
CA ASN A 9 8.14 -7.89 17.41
C ASN A 9 9.32 -7.27 18.18
N PRO A 10 10.27 -8.07 18.71
CA PRO A 10 11.35 -7.57 19.55
C PRO A 10 12.20 -6.47 18.91
N LYS A 11 12.44 -6.56 17.59
CA LYS A 11 13.23 -5.57 16.85
C LYS A 11 12.47 -4.25 16.71
N ARG A 12 11.14 -4.32 16.45
CA ARG A 12 10.24 -3.17 16.42
C ARG A 12 10.21 -2.47 17.78
N GLU A 13 10.07 -3.21 18.87
CA GLU A 13 10.01 -2.63 20.23
C GLU A 13 11.28 -1.85 20.58
N VAL A 14 12.46 -2.42 20.29
CA VAL A 14 13.74 -1.74 20.51
C VAL A 14 13.85 -0.46 19.67
N ASN A 15 13.48 -0.52 18.39
CA ASN A 15 13.56 0.64 17.50
C ASN A 15 12.53 1.72 17.87
N HIS A 16 11.32 1.31 18.27
CA HIS A 16 10.26 2.22 18.68
C HIS A 16 10.63 2.96 19.96
N ALA A 17 11.21 2.27 20.95
CA ALA A 17 11.72 2.91 22.16
C ALA A 17 12.78 3.98 21.84
N LYS A 18 13.73 3.68 20.95
CA LYS A 18 14.75 4.64 20.51
C LYS A 18 14.13 5.87 19.82
N LEU A 19 13.19 5.66 18.90
CA LEU A 19 12.51 6.77 18.21
C LEU A 19 11.73 7.64 19.19
N ARG A 20 11.03 7.02 20.14
CA ARG A 20 10.30 7.72 21.19
C ARG A 20 11.22 8.58 22.03
N ASP A 21 12.38 8.08 22.43
CA ASP A 21 13.34 8.84 23.25
C ASP A 21 13.91 10.04 22.47
N ILE A 22 14.25 9.84 21.19
CA ILE A 22 14.72 10.92 20.30
C ILE A 22 13.64 12.01 20.13
N PHE A 23 12.39 11.61 19.88
CA PHE A 23 11.32 12.59 19.68
C PHE A 23 10.93 13.30 20.96
N ARG A 24 10.87 12.60 22.11
CA ARG A 24 10.56 13.24 23.40
C ARG A 24 11.62 14.25 23.84
N ALA A 25 12.86 14.10 23.39
CA ALA A 25 13.92 15.08 23.64
C ALA A 25 13.72 16.39 22.86
N THR A 26 12.89 16.40 21.81
CA THR A 26 12.79 17.52 20.86
C THR A 26 11.37 18.04 20.63
N ALA A 27 10.33 17.27 20.96
CA ALA A 27 8.94 17.60 20.69
C ALA A 27 7.95 16.89 21.62
N GLU A 28 6.71 17.40 21.64
CA GLU A 28 5.56 16.70 22.24
C GLU A 28 5.25 15.44 21.42
N VAL A 29 5.23 14.27 22.08
CA VAL A 29 4.96 12.98 21.42
C VAL A 29 3.62 12.44 21.85
N THR A 30 2.69 12.36 20.89
CA THR A 30 1.47 11.55 21.00
C THR A 30 1.71 10.19 20.36
N GLU A 31 1.60 9.12 21.13
CA GLU A 31 1.67 7.74 20.66
C GLU A 31 0.27 7.21 20.37
N LEU A 32 0.11 6.53 19.24
CA LEU A 32 -1.14 5.88 18.83
C LEU A 32 -0.90 4.38 18.63
N SER A 33 -1.75 3.54 19.21
CA SER A 33 -1.65 2.09 19.14
C SER A 33 -2.55 1.53 18.05
N PHE A 34 -1.97 0.82 17.10
CA PHE A 34 -2.61 0.27 15.92
C PHE A 34 -2.63 -1.25 16.02
N ARG A 35 -3.78 -1.84 15.69
CA ARG A 35 -3.95 -3.29 15.58
C ARG A 35 -3.52 -3.76 14.22
N GLU A 36 -2.43 -4.49 14.11
CA GLU A 36 -1.84 -4.85 12.80
C GLU A 36 -2.85 -5.60 11.91
N ARG A 37 -3.66 -6.46 12.53
CA ARG A 37 -4.68 -7.29 11.87
C ARG A 37 -6.03 -6.60 11.71
N ASP A 38 -6.28 -5.51 12.44
CA ASP A 38 -7.58 -4.82 12.47
C ASP A 38 -7.44 -3.29 12.32
N ALA A 39 -7.17 -2.85 11.10
CA ALA A 39 -7.16 -1.43 10.73
C ALA A 39 -8.45 -0.68 11.09
N VAL A 40 -9.62 -1.30 10.99
CA VAL A 40 -10.88 -0.60 11.35
C VAL A 40 -10.90 -0.29 12.84
N ALA A 41 -10.54 -1.26 13.68
CA ALA A 41 -10.40 -1.02 15.12
C ALA A 41 -9.31 0.02 15.41
N SER A 42 -8.18 0.00 14.69
CA SER A 42 -7.14 1.03 14.81
C SER A 42 -7.69 2.43 14.58
N PHE A 43 -8.41 2.66 13.48
CA PHE A 43 -8.97 3.99 13.20
C PHE A 43 -10.09 4.38 14.16
N ARG A 44 -10.91 3.42 14.61
CA ARG A 44 -11.95 3.69 15.62
C ARG A 44 -11.34 4.13 16.95
N ALA A 45 -10.28 3.46 17.40
CA ALA A 45 -9.63 3.76 18.67
C ALA A 45 -8.83 5.08 18.63
N ASN A 46 -8.24 5.40 17.47
CA ASN A 46 -7.32 6.54 17.34
C ASN A 46 -7.91 7.76 16.61
N GLY A 47 -9.13 7.68 16.09
CA GLY A 47 -9.75 8.73 15.28
C GLY A 47 -9.92 10.05 16.01
N GLU A 48 -10.45 10.03 17.24
CA GLU A 48 -10.62 11.25 18.05
C GLU A 48 -9.28 11.88 18.47
N PRO A 49 -8.29 11.14 19.01
CA PRO A 49 -6.95 11.68 19.25
C PRO A 49 -6.30 12.30 18.01
N LEU A 50 -6.41 11.63 16.85
CA LEU A 50 -5.83 12.12 15.59
C LEU A 50 -6.52 13.40 15.13
N LYS A 51 -7.84 13.45 15.19
CA LYS A 51 -8.65 14.63 14.90
C LYS A 51 -8.28 15.81 15.80
N ALA A 52 -8.23 15.60 17.11
CA ALA A 52 -7.86 16.64 18.08
C ALA A 52 -6.48 17.23 17.78
N LEU A 53 -5.50 16.37 17.48
CA LEU A 53 -4.14 16.78 17.14
C LEU A 53 -4.10 17.60 15.85
N LEU A 54 -4.74 17.13 14.78
CA LEU A 54 -4.72 17.83 13.49
C LEU A 54 -5.50 19.14 13.52
N THR A 55 -6.54 19.25 14.36
CA THR A 55 -7.23 20.52 14.63
C THR A 55 -6.35 21.49 15.42
N LYS A 56 -5.62 21.02 16.44
CA LYS A 56 -4.65 21.81 17.22
C LYS A 56 -3.59 22.43 16.31
N TYR A 57 -3.10 21.68 15.33
CA TYR A 57 -2.07 22.11 14.38
C TYR A 57 -2.60 22.36 12.97
N ARG A 58 -3.82 22.90 12.82
CA ARG A 58 -4.50 23.04 11.52
C ARG A 58 -3.76 23.87 10.45
N MET A 59 -2.92 24.82 10.88
CA MET A 59 -2.15 25.69 9.97
C MET A 59 -0.74 25.15 9.66
N SER A 60 -0.35 24.05 10.29
CA SER A 60 0.99 23.48 10.13
C SER A 60 1.03 22.52 8.94
N SER A 61 2.17 22.44 8.27
CA SER A 61 2.45 21.35 7.35
C SER A 61 2.49 20.02 8.12
N VAL A 62 2.02 18.96 7.47
CA VAL A 62 2.01 17.60 8.03
C VAL A 62 3.02 16.79 7.25
N VAL A 63 4.02 16.23 7.93
CA VAL A 63 4.91 15.23 7.35
C VAL A 63 4.41 13.85 7.77
N PHE A 64 4.08 13.04 6.78
CA PHE A 64 3.60 11.68 6.96
C PHE A 64 4.64 10.68 6.43
N ASP A 65 5.31 10.01 7.34
CA ASP A 65 6.20 8.89 7.03
C ASP A 65 5.38 7.59 6.93
N MET A 66 5.25 7.07 5.71
CA MET A 66 4.49 5.85 5.45
C MET A 66 5.31 4.55 5.51
N THR A 67 6.59 4.62 5.88
CA THR A 67 7.57 3.52 5.81
C THR A 67 7.09 2.24 6.50
N VAL A 68 6.54 2.38 7.70
CA VAL A 68 6.15 1.24 8.55
C VAL A 68 4.68 0.84 8.40
N PHE A 69 3.89 1.58 7.62
CA PHE A 69 2.47 1.27 7.46
C PHE A 69 2.26 0.00 6.65
N THR A 70 1.42 -0.91 7.14
CA THR A 70 0.81 -1.93 6.27
C THR A 70 -0.02 -1.22 5.18
N LYS A 71 -0.18 -1.84 4.01
CA LYS A 71 -0.89 -1.19 2.89
C LYS A 71 -2.34 -0.87 3.21
N ARG A 72 -3.02 -1.72 3.99
CA ARG A 72 -4.40 -1.47 4.44
C ARG A 72 -4.48 -0.21 5.31
N HIS A 73 -3.61 -0.12 6.31
CA HIS A 73 -3.55 1.07 7.16
C HIS A 73 -3.11 2.32 6.40
N LEU A 74 -2.18 2.20 5.45
CA LEU A 74 -1.74 3.30 4.60
C LEU A 74 -2.90 3.89 3.82
N LEU A 75 -3.62 3.05 3.07
CA LEU A 75 -4.73 3.49 2.22
C LEU A 75 -5.86 4.10 3.06
N MET A 76 -6.22 3.49 4.18
CA MET A 76 -7.21 4.06 5.10
C MET A 76 -6.74 5.38 5.73
N MET A 77 -5.45 5.51 6.06
CA MET A 77 -4.89 6.76 6.60
C MET A 77 -4.94 7.88 5.57
N LEU A 78 -4.56 7.59 4.31
CA LEU A 78 -4.62 8.55 3.23
C LEU A 78 -6.04 9.03 3.00
N ASN A 79 -7.01 8.11 2.92
CA ASN A 79 -8.43 8.44 2.78
C ASN A 79 -8.92 9.32 3.92
N TRP A 80 -8.62 8.93 5.16
CA TRP A 80 -9.04 9.68 6.34
C TRP A 80 -8.41 11.08 6.40
N LEU A 81 -7.12 11.22 6.06
CA LEU A 81 -6.44 12.52 6.03
C LEU A 81 -7.02 13.45 4.96
N ASP A 82 -7.39 12.90 3.81
CA ASP A 82 -8.01 13.64 2.72
C ASP A 82 -9.44 14.06 3.08
N ASP A 83 -10.25 13.16 3.63
CA ASP A 83 -11.59 13.46 4.15
C ASP A 83 -11.55 14.55 5.24
N PHE A 84 -10.47 14.57 6.05
CA PHE A 84 -10.25 15.59 7.07
C PHE A 84 -9.79 16.94 6.49
N GLY A 85 -9.46 17.02 5.20
CA GLY A 85 -8.97 18.24 4.54
C GLY A 85 -7.49 18.53 4.80
N CYS A 86 -6.67 17.50 5.08
CA CYS A 86 -5.22 17.66 5.28
C CYS A 86 -4.40 17.56 3.99
N TRP A 87 -5.01 17.21 2.85
CA TRP A 87 -4.25 16.84 1.67
C TRP A 87 -3.29 17.93 1.17
N ASP A 88 -3.77 19.16 1.10
CA ASP A 88 -3.01 20.31 0.56
C ASP A 88 -1.85 20.76 1.45
N ARG A 89 -1.73 20.19 2.65
CA ARG A 89 -0.61 20.43 3.59
C ARG A 89 0.17 19.16 3.92
N LEU A 90 -0.13 18.05 3.24
CA LEU A 90 0.47 16.74 3.48
C LEU A 90 1.72 16.55 2.62
N ASN A 91 2.85 16.34 3.28
CA ASN A 91 4.10 15.91 2.67
C ASN A 91 4.32 14.44 3.01
N ILE A 92 4.50 13.60 1.99
CA ILE A 92 4.58 12.15 2.20
C ILE A 92 6.02 11.70 1.97
N VAL A 93 6.57 11.02 2.97
CA VAL A 93 7.93 10.48 2.97
C VAL A 93 7.88 8.96 3.05
N TYR A 94 8.81 8.31 2.36
CA TYR A 94 9.01 6.88 2.41
C TYR A 94 10.48 6.55 2.41
N THR A 95 10.89 5.68 3.32
CA THR A 95 12.23 5.14 3.38
C THR A 95 12.17 3.67 2.97
N GLU A 96 12.94 3.31 1.95
CA GLU A 96 13.03 1.91 1.54
C GLU A 96 13.93 1.11 2.51
N PRO A 97 13.75 -0.21 2.63
CA PRO A 97 14.71 -1.03 3.36
C PRO A 97 16.03 -1.13 2.59
N GLN A 98 17.12 -1.41 3.30
CA GLN A 98 18.39 -1.71 2.64
C GLN A 98 18.33 -3.04 1.88
N ASP A 99 17.61 -4.04 2.38
CA ASP A 99 17.32 -5.22 1.57
C ASP A 99 16.06 -5.93 2.04
N TYR A 100 15.46 -6.69 1.14
CA TYR A 100 14.52 -7.74 1.49
C TYR A 100 15.32 -9.05 1.52
N ASP A 101 15.20 -9.82 2.61
CA ASP A 101 15.79 -11.17 2.66
C ASP A 101 14.88 -12.14 1.90
N ALA A 102 14.70 -11.82 0.61
CA ALA A 102 14.00 -12.60 -0.39
C ALA A 102 15.02 -13.44 -1.16
N THR A 103 15.92 -14.12 -0.43
CA THR A 103 16.63 -15.27 -1.00
C THR A 103 15.55 -16.24 -1.50
N ALA A 104 15.75 -16.84 -2.67
CA ALA A 104 14.72 -17.52 -3.48
C ALA A 104 13.95 -18.68 -2.80
N TYR A 105 14.17 -18.95 -1.50
CA TYR A 105 13.59 -20.05 -0.75
C TYR A 105 12.90 -19.65 0.57
N LEU A 106 12.89 -18.36 0.95
CA LEU A 106 12.17 -17.89 2.14
C LEU A 106 11.07 -16.90 1.75
N PRO A 107 9.79 -17.24 1.95
CA PRO A 107 8.71 -16.33 1.61
C PRO A 107 8.65 -15.17 2.61
N LEU A 108 8.31 -13.97 2.14
CA LEU A 108 8.16 -12.77 2.99
C LEU A 108 6.93 -12.85 3.91
N SER A 109 5.98 -13.71 3.57
CA SER A 109 4.81 -14.01 4.39
C SER A 109 4.36 -15.43 4.18
N PHE A 110 3.55 -15.96 5.10
CA PHE A 110 3.02 -17.31 5.02
C PHE A 110 1.49 -17.26 5.05
N GLY A 111 0.87 -18.03 4.16
CA GLY A 111 -0.58 -18.21 4.10
C GLY A 111 -1.36 -16.95 3.73
N ILE A 112 -2.67 -17.10 3.54
CA ILE A 112 -3.60 -16.02 3.23
C ILE A 112 -4.65 -16.01 4.34
N ALA A 113 -4.75 -14.90 5.07
CA ALA A 113 -5.74 -14.72 6.12
C ALA A 113 -7.14 -14.51 5.54
N GLY A 114 -7.23 -13.85 4.39
CA GLY A 114 -8.48 -13.58 3.69
C GLY A 114 -8.30 -12.59 2.54
N PHE A 115 -9.39 -12.40 1.79
CA PHE A 115 -9.52 -11.40 0.74
C PHE A 115 -10.48 -10.33 1.23
N GLU A 116 -9.94 -9.21 1.66
CA GLU A 116 -10.72 -8.15 2.31
C GLU A 116 -10.79 -6.92 1.43
N GLN A 117 -11.96 -6.32 1.33
CA GLN A 117 -12.08 -4.97 0.80
C GLN A 117 -11.50 -3.98 1.81
N ILE A 118 -10.81 -2.96 1.33
CA ILE A 118 -10.29 -1.90 2.19
C ILE A 118 -11.43 -0.91 2.48
N PRO A 119 -11.83 -0.73 3.75
CA PRO A 119 -12.91 0.19 4.10
C PRO A 119 -12.59 1.64 3.74
N GLY A 120 -13.62 2.40 3.37
CA GLY A 120 -13.48 3.79 2.89
C GLY A 120 -13.34 3.90 1.37
N PHE A 121 -13.18 2.77 0.66
CA PHE A 121 -13.13 2.72 -0.80
C PHE A 121 -14.38 2.05 -1.37
N ALA A 122 -14.51 2.08 -2.71
CA ALA A 122 -15.60 1.40 -3.40
C ALA A 122 -15.70 -0.06 -2.94
N GLY A 123 -16.90 -0.46 -2.52
CA GLY A 123 -17.14 -1.76 -1.92
C GLY A 123 -17.22 -2.86 -2.98
N THR A 124 -18.44 -3.15 -3.43
CA THR A 124 -18.69 -4.27 -4.34
C THR A 124 -18.66 -3.81 -5.80
N PRO A 125 -17.87 -4.47 -6.66
CA PRO A 125 -17.93 -4.23 -8.08
C PRO A 125 -19.34 -4.52 -8.60
N ASP A 126 -19.85 -3.65 -9.47
CA ASP A 126 -21.16 -3.82 -10.11
C ASP A 126 -21.24 -5.14 -10.88
N SER A 127 -22.02 -6.09 -10.36
CA SER A 127 -22.11 -7.45 -10.88
C SER A 127 -22.75 -7.55 -12.27
N SER A 128 -23.31 -6.45 -12.79
CA SER A 128 -23.81 -6.41 -14.17
C SER A 128 -22.71 -6.22 -15.21
N ARG A 129 -21.49 -5.82 -14.78
CA ARG A 129 -20.34 -5.58 -15.66
C ARG A 129 -19.30 -6.70 -15.53
N PRO A 130 -18.63 -7.09 -16.63
CA PRO A 130 -17.50 -8.00 -16.55
C PRO A 130 -16.40 -7.43 -15.64
N LEU A 131 -15.68 -8.31 -14.94
CA LEU A 131 -14.64 -7.89 -14.00
C LEU A 131 -13.30 -7.65 -14.71
N HIS A 132 -12.73 -6.46 -14.51
CA HIS A 132 -11.32 -6.14 -14.79
C HIS A 132 -10.53 -6.03 -13.49
N LEU A 133 -9.62 -6.98 -13.29
CA LEU A 133 -8.67 -7.02 -12.17
C LEU A 133 -7.33 -6.39 -12.55
N LEU A 134 -6.85 -5.44 -11.78
CA LEU A 134 -5.48 -4.93 -11.83
C LEU A 134 -4.72 -5.37 -10.57
N ILE A 135 -3.54 -5.96 -10.72
CA ILE A 135 -2.70 -6.38 -9.58
C ILE A 135 -1.33 -5.71 -9.70
N PHE A 136 -0.97 -4.90 -8.71
CA PHE A 136 0.43 -4.52 -8.52
C PHE A 136 1.21 -5.71 -7.98
N LEU A 137 2.23 -6.16 -8.70
CA LEU A 137 3.03 -7.31 -8.29
C LEU A 137 4.18 -6.87 -7.37
N GLY A 138 4.45 -7.72 -6.39
CA GLY A 138 5.62 -7.63 -5.51
C GLY A 138 6.21 -9.02 -5.30
N TYR A 139 7.01 -9.22 -4.26
CA TYR A 139 7.68 -10.52 -4.00
C TYR A 139 6.80 -11.58 -3.34
N GLU A 140 5.48 -11.38 -3.32
CA GLU A 140 4.52 -12.27 -2.64
C GLU A 140 3.57 -12.90 -3.68
N GLY A 141 4.14 -13.64 -4.63
CA GLY A 141 3.43 -14.11 -5.82
C GLY A 141 2.32 -15.12 -5.58
N GLU A 142 2.45 -15.96 -4.55
CA GLU A 142 1.36 -16.88 -4.13
C GLU A 142 0.08 -16.12 -3.80
N ARG A 143 0.19 -14.95 -3.16
CA ARG A 143 -0.99 -14.12 -2.83
C ARG A 143 -1.59 -13.47 -4.05
N ALA A 144 -0.76 -13.05 -5.01
CA ALA A 144 -1.23 -12.51 -6.27
C ALA A 144 -1.99 -13.58 -7.07
N LEU A 145 -1.45 -14.79 -7.14
CA LEU A 145 -2.07 -15.94 -7.78
C LEU A 145 -3.41 -16.28 -7.13
N ALA A 146 -3.45 -16.42 -5.81
CA ALA A 146 -4.67 -16.73 -5.08
C ALA A 146 -5.74 -15.63 -5.22
N THR A 147 -5.33 -14.36 -5.31
CA THR A 147 -6.26 -13.24 -5.59
C THR A 147 -6.90 -13.40 -6.97
N TYR A 148 -6.10 -13.71 -7.99
CA TYR A 148 -6.59 -13.98 -9.34
C TYR A 148 -7.54 -15.19 -9.36
N GLU A 149 -7.18 -16.28 -8.67
CA GLU A 149 -8.00 -17.49 -8.61
C GLU A 149 -9.31 -17.28 -7.85
N GLN A 150 -9.32 -16.47 -6.80
CA GLN A 150 -10.53 -16.17 -6.05
C GLN A 150 -11.51 -15.31 -6.85
N LEU A 151 -11.00 -14.36 -7.64
CA LEU A 151 -11.82 -13.37 -8.33
C LEU A 151 -12.27 -13.80 -9.73
N GLN A 152 -11.56 -14.73 -10.38
CA GLN A 152 -11.86 -15.24 -11.73
C GLN A 152 -12.23 -14.11 -12.74
N PRO A 153 -11.38 -13.08 -12.90
CA PRO A 153 -11.71 -11.92 -13.72
C PRO A 153 -11.75 -12.24 -15.23
N ILE A 154 -12.61 -11.52 -15.96
CA ILE A 154 -12.67 -11.59 -17.43
C ILE A 154 -11.46 -10.91 -18.07
N LYS A 155 -10.99 -9.81 -17.47
CA LYS A 155 -9.79 -9.08 -17.91
C LYS A 155 -8.84 -8.92 -16.74
N THR A 156 -7.56 -9.18 -16.96
CA THR A 156 -6.52 -8.99 -15.93
C THR A 156 -5.42 -8.11 -16.47
N THR A 157 -4.92 -7.19 -15.65
CA THR A 157 -3.69 -6.43 -15.90
C THR A 157 -2.74 -6.65 -14.74
N LEU A 158 -1.58 -7.24 -15.03
CA LEU A 158 -0.51 -7.43 -14.06
C LEU A 158 0.47 -6.29 -14.20
N VAL A 159 0.85 -5.66 -13.10
CA VAL A 159 1.73 -4.50 -13.13
C VAL A 159 3.02 -4.81 -12.39
N VAL A 160 4.13 -4.82 -13.14
CA VAL A 160 5.48 -5.01 -12.61
C VAL A 160 6.09 -3.66 -12.26
N PRO A 161 6.67 -3.48 -11.05
CA PRO A 161 7.36 -2.25 -10.68
C PRO A 161 8.66 -2.08 -11.48
N HIS A 162 8.85 -0.92 -12.09
CA HIS A 162 10.04 -0.58 -12.87
C HIS A 162 10.33 0.94 -12.82
N PRO A 163 11.58 1.39 -12.62
CA PRO A 163 12.78 0.59 -12.40
C PRO A 163 12.72 -0.14 -11.05
N PRO A 164 13.45 -1.23 -10.83
CA PRO A 164 13.62 -1.75 -9.48
C PRO A 164 14.34 -0.69 -8.63
N PHE A 165 14.10 -0.67 -7.32
CA PHE A 165 14.85 0.22 -6.40
C PHE A 165 16.35 -0.04 -6.46
N ARG A 166 16.75 -1.28 -6.80
CA ARG A 166 18.13 -1.72 -6.95
C ARG A 166 18.31 -2.58 -8.18
N GLU A 167 19.44 -2.45 -8.86
CA GLU A 167 19.71 -3.22 -10.08
C GLU A 167 19.73 -4.73 -9.81
N GLU A 168 20.26 -5.17 -8.66
CA GLU A 168 20.29 -6.58 -8.25
C GLU A 168 18.90 -7.19 -7.98
N TRP A 169 17.84 -6.37 -8.00
CA TRP A 169 16.45 -6.80 -7.84
C TRP A 169 15.70 -6.90 -9.16
N ALA A 170 16.34 -6.55 -10.28
CA ALA A 170 15.75 -6.68 -11.61
C ALA A 170 15.30 -8.12 -11.87
N GLY A 171 14.08 -8.30 -12.40
CA GLY A 171 13.52 -9.61 -12.74
C GLY A 171 12.96 -10.42 -11.55
N ARG A 172 13.23 -10.04 -10.30
CA ARG A 172 12.74 -10.78 -9.12
C ARG A 172 11.22 -10.81 -9.07
N THR A 173 10.55 -9.69 -9.33
CA THR A 173 9.08 -9.65 -9.30
C THR A 173 8.49 -10.63 -10.30
N GLU A 174 9.04 -10.67 -11.50
CA GLU A 174 8.61 -11.56 -12.57
C GLU A 174 8.86 -13.03 -12.21
N GLU A 175 10.01 -13.33 -11.60
CA GLU A 175 10.33 -14.67 -11.09
C GLU A 175 9.34 -15.13 -10.02
N PHE A 176 9.10 -14.32 -8.97
CA PHE A 176 8.16 -14.65 -7.90
C PHE A 176 6.71 -14.80 -8.39
N ASN A 177 6.36 -14.19 -9.52
CA ASN A 177 5.00 -14.20 -10.07
C ASN A 177 4.91 -15.01 -11.38
N LYS A 178 5.90 -15.84 -11.69
CA LYS A 178 5.99 -16.57 -12.96
C LYS A 178 4.72 -17.37 -13.27
N ASP A 179 4.19 -18.10 -12.29
CA ASP A 179 2.99 -18.94 -12.47
C ASP A 179 1.77 -18.10 -12.85
N LEU A 180 1.56 -16.97 -12.17
CA LEU A 180 0.48 -16.04 -12.48
C LEU A 180 0.68 -15.40 -13.87
N ILE A 181 1.89 -14.96 -14.19
CA ILE A 181 2.22 -14.35 -15.49
C ILE A 181 1.99 -15.35 -16.62
N THR A 182 2.42 -16.60 -16.46
CA THR A 182 2.17 -17.67 -17.43
C THR A 182 0.68 -17.92 -17.61
N ARG A 183 -0.11 -17.94 -16.53
CA ARG A 183 -1.54 -18.20 -16.59
C ARG A 183 -2.35 -17.08 -17.24
N VAL A 184 -2.02 -15.83 -16.95
CA VAL A 184 -2.72 -14.64 -17.48
C VAL A 184 -2.22 -14.25 -18.87
N GLY A 185 -0.98 -14.61 -19.21
CA GLY A 185 -0.32 -14.29 -20.47
C GLY A 185 0.46 -12.97 -20.42
N SER A 186 1.65 -12.96 -21.04
CA SER A 186 2.58 -11.83 -21.01
C SER A 186 2.04 -10.53 -21.62
N ARG A 187 1.06 -10.61 -22.54
CA ARG A 187 0.39 -9.44 -23.13
C ARG A 187 -0.43 -8.62 -22.13
N SER A 188 -0.77 -9.23 -21.01
CA SER A 188 -1.52 -8.62 -19.91
C SER A 188 -0.60 -7.98 -18.85
N VAL A 189 0.71 -8.07 -19.05
CA VAL A 189 1.72 -7.49 -18.16
C VAL A 189 2.10 -6.11 -18.66
N VAL A 190 2.05 -5.14 -17.76
CA VAL A 190 2.53 -3.77 -17.99
C VAL A 190 3.54 -3.40 -16.90
N VAL A 191 4.33 -2.36 -17.17
CA VAL A 191 5.25 -1.79 -16.18
C VAL A 191 4.70 -0.47 -15.64
N ALA A 192 4.98 -0.19 -14.36
CA ALA A 192 4.68 1.09 -13.75
C ALA A 192 5.82 1.52 -12.83
N ASP A 193 5.96 2.83 -12.61
CA ASP A 193 7.00 3.39 -11.76
C ASP A 193 6.96 2.74 -10.36
N SER A 194 8.13 2.44 -9.79
CA SER A 194 8.23 1.83 -8.46
C SER A 194 8.22 2.87 -7.33
N VAL A 195 8.50 4.14 -7.67
CA VAL A 195 8.74 5.24 -6.72
C VAL A 195 7.77 6.40 -6.93
N ASP A 196 7.48 6.78 -8.16
CA ASP A 196 6.72 7.99 -8.49
C ASP A 196 5.19 7.71 -8.50
N PRO A 197 4.43 8.23 -7.52
CA PRO A 197 3.00 7.92 -7.40
C PRO A 197 2.15 8.51 -8.53
N GLU A 198 2.53 9.65 -9.11
CA GLU A 198 1.76 10.29 -10.19
C GLU A 198 1.94 9.51 -11.50
N LYS A 199 3.15 8.99 -11.78
CA LYS A 199 3.34 8.05 -12.89
C LYS A 199 2.57 6.75 -12.68
N VAL A 200 2.53 6.23 -11.47
CA VAL A 200 1.69 5.05 -11.15
C VAL A 200 0.22 5.36 -11.40
N CYS A 201 -0.28 6.51 -10.96
CA CYS A 201 -1.65 6.96 -11.23
C CYS A 201 -1.93 6.98 -12.73
N ALA A 202 -1.00 7.50 -13.54
CA ALA A 202 -1.11 7.49 -15.00
C ALA A 202 -1.13 6.07 -15.58
N SER A 203 -0.31 5.14 -15.07
CA SER A 203 -0.33 3.73 -15.48
C SER A 203 -1.66 3.05 -15.16
N ILE A 204 -2.26 3.33 -14.00
CA ILE A 204 -3.59 2.79 -13.64
C ILE A 204 -4.65 3.32 -14.61
N ARG A 205 -4.62 4.62 -14.94
CA ARG A 205 -5.51 5.22 -15.95
C ARG A 205 -5.32 4.55 -17.31
N GLY A 206 -4.08 4.30 -17.73
CA GLY A 206 -3.79 3.56 -18.97
C GLY A 206 -4.38 2.15 -18.98
N ALA A 207 -4.39 1.46 -17.83
CA ALA A 207 -4.94 0.11 -17.72
C ALA A 207 -6.48 0.09 -17.70
N PHE A 208 -7.11 0.92 -16.86
CA PHE A 208 -8.57 0.93 -16.68
C PHE A 208 -9.32 1.79 -17.71
N GLY A 209 -8.63 2.62 -18.48
CA GLY A 209 -9.23 3.58 -19.40
C GLY A 209 -9.59 4.90 -18.71
N SER A 210 -10.50 5.66 -19.33
CA SER A 210 -10.88 7.00 -18.88
C SER A 210 -11.35 7.03 -17.42
N ASP A 211 -10.99 8.09 -16.70
CA ASP A 211 -11.36 8.32 -15.30
C ASP A 211 -12.55 9.29 -15.12
N ASP A 212 -13.09 9.83 -16.21
CA ASP A 212 -14.19 10.81 -16.24
C ASP A 212 -15.60 10.19 -16.37
N GLY A 213 -15.68 8.88 -16.60
CA GLY A 213 -16.94 8.19 -16.91
C GLY A 213 -17.04 6.81 -16.29
N ARG A 214 -18.23 6.22 -16.44
CA ARG A 214 -18.48 4.84 -16.02
C ARG A 214 -17.78 3.87 -16.98
N SER A 215 -16.97 2.97 -16.44
CA SER A 215 -16.30 1.94 -17.22
C SER A 215 -17.28 0.87 -17.69
N GLU A 216 -16.99 0.22 -18.82
CA GLU A 216 -17.69 -1.00 -19.24
C GLU A 216 -17.40 -2.19 -18.30
N TYR A 217 -16.28 -2.14 -17.57
CA TYR A 217 -15.89 -3.15 -16.60
C TYR A 217 -16.19 -2.71 -15.17
N ALA A 218 -16.57 -3.67 -14.33
CA ALA A 218 -16.40 -3.50 -12.89
C ALA A 218 -14.91 -3.63 -12.57
N LYS A 219 -14.36 -2.73 -11.75
CA LYS A 219 -12.91 -2.64 -11.55
C LYS A 219 -12.50 -3.07 -10.15
N ILE A 220 -11.47 -3.90 -10.06
CA ILE A 220 -10.79 -4.24 -8.79
C ILE A 220 -9.30 -3.93 -8.93
N LEU A 221 -8.72 -3.29 -7.91
CA LEU A 221 -7.28 -3.07 -7.81
C LEU A 221 -6.76 -3.77 -6.54
N CYS A 222 -5.75 -4.63 -6.73
CA CYS A 222 -5.03 -5.30 -5.64
C CYS A 222 -3.61 -4.73 -5.50
N PRO A 223 -3.30 -3.94 -4.45
CA PRO A 223 -2.05 -3.22 -4.36
C PRO A 223 -0.93 -4.06 -3.72
N LEU A 224 -0.52 -5.18 -4.33
CA LEU A 224 0.52 -6.04 -3.72
C LEU A 224 1.96 -5.56 -3.94
N GLY A 225 2.19 -4.58 -4.81
CA GLY A 225 3.50 -3.99 -5.15
C GLY A 225 4.10 -3.07 -4.08
N THR A 226 4.74 -1.97 -4.49
CA THR A 226 5.46 -1.08 -3.56
C THR A 226 4.52 -0.16 -2.77
N LYS A 227 5.00 0.45 -1.67
CA LYS A 227 4.21 1.48 -0.95
C LYS A 227 3.96 2.73 -1.79
N PRO A 228 4.95 3.25 -2.56
CA PRO A 228 4.67 4.31 -3.52
C PRO A 228 3.60 3.94 -4.56
N GLN A 229 3.54 2.70 -5.02
CA GLN A 229 2.47 2.25 -5.90
C GLN A 229 1.10 2.25 -5.22
N ALA A 230 1.02 1.91 -3.92
CA ALA A 230 -0.21 2.04 -3.15
C ALA A 230 -0.64 3.52 -3.01
N LEU A 231 0.30 4.45 -2.84
CA LEU A 231 0.01 5.88 -2.90
C LEU A 231 -0.50 6.29 -4.29
N GLY A 232 0.10 5.80 -5.37
CA GLY A 232 -0.41 6.02 -6.73
C GLY A 232 -1.82 5.47 -6.96
N ALA A 233 -2.14 4.31 -6.36
CA ALA A 233 -3.50 3.76 -6.33
C ALA A 233 -4.47 4.73 -5.67
N TYR A 234 -4.08 5.29 -4.52
CA TYR A 234 -4.88 6.27 -3.81
C TYR A 234 -5.15 7.50 -4.67
N LEU A 235 -4.11 8.07 -5.31
CA LEU A 235 -4.23 9.23 -6.20
C LEU A 235 -5.21 9.00 -7.36
N TYR A 236 -5.23 7.80 -7.92
CA TYR A 236 -6.19 7.44 -8.96
C TYR A 236 -7.61 7.35 -8.40
N VAL A 237 -7.81 6.60 -7.31
CA VAL A 237 -9.14 6.33 -6.75
C VAL A 237 -9.86 7.61 -6.33
N ARG A 238 -9.15 8.54 -5.70
CA ARG A 238 -9.74 9.81 -5.23
C ARG A 238 -10.20 10.75 -6.36
N ARG A 239 -9.73 10.54 -7.60
CA ARG A 239 -10.05 11.36 -8.78
C ARG A 239 -11.05 10.66 -9.71
N ALA A 240 -11.15 9.33 -9.65
CA ALA A 240 -11.95 8.54 -10.59
C ALA A 240 -13.46 8.67 -10.33
N ALA A 241 -14.23 8.93 -11.40
CA ALA A 241 -15.69 8.97 -11.34
C ALA A 241 -16.33 7.59 -11.07
N ASP A 242 -15.69 6.51 -11.54
CA ASP A 242 -16.07 5.12 -11.30
C ASP A 242 -14.85 4.40 -10.69
N PRO A 243 -14.57 4.58 -9.38
CA PRO A 243 -13.36 4.06 -8.76
C PRO A 243 -13.38 2.52 -8.63
N PRO A 244 -12.22 1.85 -8.72
CA PRO A 244 -12.12 0.42 -8.47
C PRO A 244 -12.35 0.09 -7.00
N ALA A 245 -12.88 -1.09 -6.74
CA ALA A 245 -12.82 -1.67 -5.40
C ALA A 245 -11.36 -2.01 -5.06
N LEU A 246 -10.91 -1.63 -3.87
CA LEU A 246 -9.57 -1.97 -3.38
C LEU A 246 -9.64 -3.25 -2.56
N ILE A 247 -9.01 -4.32 -3.04
CA ILE A 247 -8.95 -5.60 -2.34
C ILE A 247 -7.53 -5.85 -1.88
N TYR A 248 -7.40 -6.33 -0.64
CA TYR A 248 -6.13 -6.71 -0.05
C TYR A 248 -6.16 -8.19 0.38
N SER A 249 -5.24 -8.98 -0.16
CA SER A 249 -4.97 -10.33 0.31
C SER A 249 -3.98 -10.28 1.47
N GLY A 250 -4.49 -10.25 2.70
CA GLY A 250 -3.67 -10.18 3.91
C GLY A 250 -2.92 -11.48 4.17
N PRO A 251 -1.64 -11.44 4.58
CA PRO A 251 -0.92 -12.65 4.98
C PRO A 251 -1.45 -13.19 6.31
N LEU A 252 -1.36 -14.51 6.51
CA LEU A 252 -1.66 -15.09 7.83
C LEU A 252 -0.59 -14.69 8.87
N ARG A 253 0.68 -14.61 8.43
CA ARG A 253 1.80 -14.09 9.22
C ARG A 253 2.90 -13.52 8.33
N HIS A 254 3.58 -12.48 8.79
CA HIS A 254 4.80 -11.97 8.17
C HIS A 254 6.01 -12.79 8.60
N ASN A 255 7.00 -12.91 7.72
CA ASN A 255 8.30 -13.49 8.07
C ASN A 255 9.16 -12.44 8.78
N GLU A 256 8.79 -12.09 10.01
CA GLU A 256 9.36 -10.95 10.74
C GLU A 256 10.89 -10.95 10.87
N ARG A 257 11.50 -12.13 10.91
CA ARG A 257 12.96 -12.29 11.04
C ARG A 257 13.70 -11.95 9.75
N PHE A 258 13.06 -12.17 8.60
CA PHE A 258 13.66 -12.09 7.26
C PHE A 258 12.85 -11.18 6.31
N TYR A 259 11.99 -10.31 6.86
CA TYR A 259 11.13 -9.46 6.03
C TYR A 259 11.98 -8.40 5.32
N SER A 260 12.76 -7.64 6.08
CA SER A 260 13.64 -6.60 5.55
C SER A 260 14.71 -6.17 6.55
N HIS A 261 15.86 -5.70 6.05
CA HIS A 261 16.99 -5.26 6.86
C HIS A 261 17.53 -3.90 6.41
N GLY A 262 18.21 -3.22 7.35
CA GLY A 262 18.84 -1.92 7.15
C GLY A 262 17.88 -0.79 6.76
N ILE A 263 18.47 0.36 6.45
CA ILE A 263 17.78 1.59 6.06
C ILE A 263 18.39 2.01 4.72
N GLY A 264 17.57 2.12 3.68
CA GLY A 264 17.97 2.62 2.37
C GLY A 264 17.70 4.10 2.20
N PRO A 265 17.74 4.60 0.94
CA PRO A 265 17.31 5.95 0.59
C PRO A 265 15.91 6.31 1.10
N SER A 266 15.74 7.60 1.39
CA SER A 266 14.44 8.19 1.72
C SER A 266 13.98 9.09 0.59
N TRP A 267 12.68 9.01 0.31
CA TRP A 267 12.04 9.62 -0.83
C TRP A 267 10.95 10.58 -0.34
N LEU A 268 10.98 11.82 -0.83
CA LEU A 268 9.87 12.76 -0.68
C LEU A 268 8.93 12.57 -1.87
N LEU A 269 7.83 11.85 -1.67
CA LEU A 269 6.93 11.41 -2.75
C LEU A 269 5.83 12.41 -3.06
N GLN A 270 5.46 13.22 -2.07
CA GLN A 270 4.53 14.32 -2.24
C GLN A 270 5.10 15.50 -1.47
N ARG A 271 5.21 16.64 -2.15
CA ARG A 271 5.61 17.91 -1.57
C ARG A 271 4.54 18.94 -1.89
N GLN A 272 4.01 19.55 -0.85
CA GLN A 272 3.19 20.75 -1.01
C GLN A 272 4.11 21.97 -0.95
N ALA A 273 3.83 22.96 -1.82
CA ALA A 273 4.63 24.16 -1.99
C ALA A 273 4.50 25.13 -0.80
#